data_AF-A0AAN7C039-F1
#
_entry.id   AF-A0AAN7C039-F1
#
_cell.length_a   1.000
_cell.length_b   1.000
_cell.length_c   1.000
_cell.angle_alpha   90.00
_cell.angle_beta   90.00
_cell.angle_gamma   90.00
#
_symmetry.space_group_name_H-M   'P 1'
#
loop_
_entity.id
_entity.type
_entity.pdbx_description
1 polymer ?
#
loop_
_entity_poly.entity_id
_entity_poly.type
_entity_poly.pdbx_seq_one_letter_code
_entity_poly.pdbx_strand_id
1 'polypeptide(L)' 'LLLGTGKVDVNATDNNGRTPLSWAAGNGHEAVVKLLLGTGKVDVNAKDKVYGLTPLSWAAERGHEAVVKLLRSVK' A
#
# COMPACT_ATOMS: atom_id res chain seq x y z
N LEU A 1 -6.33 -15.86 -5.91
CA LEU A 1 -5.67 -14.84 -5.06
C LEU A 1 -6.16 -14.97 -3.62
N LEU A 2 -5.29 -14.84 -2.63
CA LEU A 2 -5.67 -14.91 -1.20
C LEU A 2 -6.74 -13.86 -0.83
N LEU A 3 -6.69 -12.68 -1.47
CA LEU A 3 -7.65 -11.59 -1.25
C LEU A 3 -9.11 -11.97 -1.52
N GLY A 4 -9.37 -12.93 -2.42
CA GLY A 4 -10.74 -13.37 -2.74
C GLY A 4 -11.33 -14.32 -1.71
N THR A 5 -10.55 -14.81 -0.75
CA THR A 5 -11.00 -15.81 0.23
C THR A 5 -11.76 -15.20 1.41
N GLY A 6 -11.65 -13.88 1.62
CA GLY A 6 -12.20 -13.21 2.80
C GLY A 6 -11.54 -13.56 4.13
N LYS A 7 -10.50 -14.41 4.13
CA LYS A 7 -9.80 -14.89 5.33
C LYS A 7 -8.54 -14.09 5.67
N VAL A 8 -8.14 -13.18 4.80
CA VAL A 8 -6.94 -12.37 4.98
C VAL A 8 -7.32 -10.95 5.34
N ASP A 9 -6.60 -10.39 6.32
CA ASP A 9 -6.62 -8.97 6.59
C ASP A 9 -5.68 -8.26 5.61
N VAL A 10 -6.25 -7.46 4.71
CA VAL A 10 -5.49 -6.71 3.69
C VAL A 10 -4.67 -5.57 4.29
N ASN A 11 -4.99 -5.16 5.52
CA ASN A 11 -4.28 -4.13 6.28
C ASN A 11 -3.37 -4.71 7.36
N ALA A 12 -3.16 -6.03 7.38
CA ALA A 12 -2.23 -6.67 8.32
C ALA A 12 -0.86 -5.98 8.25
N THR A 13 -0.27 -5.73 9.40
CA THR A 13 1.03 -5.04 9.49
C THR A 13 2.13 -5.98 9.89
N ASP A 14 3.34 -5.74 9.38
CA ASP A 14 4.54 -6.36 9.91
C ASP A 14 4.97 -5.71 11.24
N ASN A 15 6.10 -6.16 11.81
CA ASN A 15 6.63 -5.62 13.07
C ASN A 15 6.95 -4.12 13.00
N ASN A 16 7.17 -3.57 11.80
CA ASN A 16 7.44 -2.16 11.57
C ASN A 16 6.17 -1.35 11.33
N GLY A 17 4.99 -1.98 11.37
CA GLY A 17 3.71 -1.31 11.08
C GLY A 17 3.45 -1.12 9.58
N ARG A 18 4.21 -1.76 8.69
CA ARG A 18 4.01 -1.60 7.24
C ARG A 18 2.93 -2.57 6.76
N THR A 19 2.00 -2.06 5.96
CA THR A 19 0.96 -2.86 5.30
C THR A 19 1.47 -3.46 3.99
N PRO A 20 0.77 -4.46 3.40
CA PRO A 20 1.01 -4.89 2.04
C PRO A 20 1.03 -3.74 1.03
N LEU A 21 0.19 -2.71 1.23
CA LEU A 21 0.16 -1.53 0.37
C LEU A 21 1.43 -0.68 0.53
N SER A 22 1.94 -0.49 1.75
CA SER A 22 3.22 0.21 1.98
C SER A 22 4.37 -0.49 1.27
N TRP A 23 4.43 -1.82 1.36
CA TRP A 23 5.46 -2.62 0.68
C TRP A 23 5.33 -2.57 -0.84
N ALA A 24 4.12 -2.73 -1.39
CA ALA A 24 3.89 -2.64 -2.82
C ALA A 24 4.25 -1.25 -3.36
N ALA A 25 3.90 -0.20 -2.61
CA ALA A 25 4.14 1.17 -2.99
C ALA A 25 5.63 1.53 -2.96
N GLY A 26 6.32 1.19 -1.86
CA GLY A 26 7.76 1.42 -1.71
C GLY A 26 8.65 0.57 -2.62
N ASN A 27 8.13 -0.48 -3.26
CA ASN A 27 8.88 -1.23 -4.27
C ASN A 27 8.43 -0.94 -5.71
N GLY A 28 7.49 -0.02 -5.91
CA GLY A 28 7.03 0.35 -7.25
C GLY A 28 6.18 -0.73 -7.93
N HIS A 29 5.60 -1.68 -7.19
CA HIS A 29 4.81 -2.78 -7.73
C HIS A 29 3.40 -2.33 -8.17
N GLU A 30 3.32 -1.61 -9.28
CA GLU A 30 2.11 -0.96 -9.79
C GLU A 30 0.90 -1.90 -9.88
N ALA A 31 1.08 -3.09 -10.46
CA ALA A 31 0.00 -4.07 -10.61
C ALA A 31 -0.55 -4.56 -9.26
N VAL A 32 0.33 -4.72 -8.27
CA VAL A 32 -0.06 -5.12 -6.90
C VAL A 32 -0.79 -3.97 -6.21
N VAL A 33 -0.34 -2.72 -6.39
CA VAL A 33 -1.04 -1.53 -5.87
C VAL A 33 -2.46 -1.45 -6.43
N LYS A 34 -2.65 -1.57 -7.76
CA LYS A 34 -3.98 -1.58 -8.38
C LYS A 34 -4.87 -2.70 -7.84
N LEU A 35 -4.31 -3.90 -7.69
CA LEU A 35 -5.01 -5.07 -7.18
C LEU A 35 -5.43 -4.91 -5.72
N LEU A 36 -4.59 -4.31 -4.87
CA LEU A 36 -4.91 -4.01 -3.47
C LEU A 36 -5.97 -2.90 -3.36
N LEU A 37 -5.81 -1.80 -4.11
CA LEU A 37 -6.80 -0.71 -4.16
C LEU A 37 -8.18 -1.19 -4.64
N GLY A 38 -8.20 -2.07 -5.64
CA GLY A 38 -9.44 -2.66 -6.17
C GLY A 38 -10.23 -3.49 -5.17
N THR A 39 -9.66 -3.84 -4.01
CA THR A 39 -10.43 -4.48 -2.92
C THR A 39 -11.40 -3.53 -2.24
N GLY A 40 -11.15 -2.21 -2.30
CA GLY A 40 -11.92 -1.19 -1.59
C GLY A 40 -11.82 -1.24 -0.05
N LYS A 41 -10.94 -2.09 0.49
CA LYS A 41 -10.81 -2.36 1.94
C LYS A 41 -9.49 -1.86 2.54
N VAL A 42 -8.58 -1.40 1.70
CA VAL A 42 -7.24 -0.97 2.13
C VAL A 42 -7.28 0.39 2.79
N ASP A 43 -6.56 0.54 3.89
CA ASP A 43 -6.22 1.85 4.45
C ASP A 43 -5.03 2.41 3.69
N VAL A 44 -5.31 3.35 2.77
CA VAL A 44 -4.29 4.00 1.93
C VAL A 44 -3.41 4.99 2.69
N ASN A 45 -3.85 5.41 3.88
CA ASN A 45 -3.15 6.40 4.71
C ASN A 45 -2.46 5.78 5.93
N ALA A 46 -2.43 4.44 6.02
CA ALA A 46 -1.77 3.71 7.09
C ALA A 46 -0.31 4.16 7.24
N LYS A 47 0.05 4.63 8.44
CA LYS A 47 1.41 5.05 8.76
C LYS A 47 2.17 3.90 9.39
N ASP A 48 3.39 3.66 8.92
CA ASP A 48 4.28 2.74 9.62
C ASP A 48 4.75 3.31 10.97
N LYS A 49 5.20 2.43 11.86
CA LYS A 49 5.58 2.78 13.23
C LYS A 49 7.01 3.30 13.34
N VAL A 50 7.84 3.07 12.33
CA VAL A 50 9.29 3.34 12.40
C VAL A 50 9.59 4.77 11.97
N TYR A 51 8.95 5.22 10.89
CA TYR A 51 9.21 6.51 10.26
C TYR A 51 7.93 7.36 10.14
N GLY A 52 6.76 6.79 10.41
CA GLY A 52 5.48 7.49 10.25
C GLY A 52 5.09 7.71 8.79
N LEU A 53 5.68 6.96 7.86
CA LEU A 53 5.46 7.10 6.42
C LEU A 53 4.22 6.33 5.97
N THR A 54 3.47 6.92 5.04
CA THR A 54 2.35 6.28 4.36
C THR A 54 2.85 5.52 3.12
N PRO A 55 2.02 4.64 2.50
CA PRO A 55 2.35 4.07 1.20
C PRO A 55 2.74 5.13 0.15
N LEU A 56 2.06 6.28 0.14
CA LEU A 56 2.38 7.39 -0.77
C LEU A 56 3.76 7.98 -0.48
N SER A 57 4.09 8.18 0.80
CA SER A 57 5.41 8.68 1.20
C SER A 57 6.53 7.73 0.76
N TRP A 58 6.37 6.42 0.96
CA TRP A 58 7.33 5.41 0.51
C TRP A 58 7.53 5.41 -1.01
N ALA A 59 6.44 5.51 -1.79
CA ALA A 59 6.52 5.58 -3.25
C ALA A 59 7.23 6.86 -3.71
N ALA A 60 6.95 8.00 -3.07
CA ALA A 60 7.55 9.28 -3.40
C ALA A 60 9.05 9.33 -3.06
N GLU A 61 9.44 8.87 -1.87
CA GLU A 61 10.84 8.81 -1.41
C GLU A 61 11.71 7.99 -2.38
N ARG A 62 11.14 6.92 -2.95
CA ARG A 62 11.85 6.00 -3.86
C ARG A 62 11.64 6.31 -5.35
N GLY A 63 10.96 7.41 -5.68
CA GLY A 63 10.80 7.86 -7.06
C GLY A 63 9.85 7.00 -7.92
N HIS A 64 8.91 6.27 -7.31
CA HIS A 64 7.96 5.42 -8.03
C HIS A 64 6.76 6.23 -8.55
N GLU A 65 6.98 7.06 -9.57
CA GLU A 65 6.00 8.03 -10.08
C GLU A 65 4.64 7.42 -10.48
N ALA A 66 4.63 6.25 -11.11
CA ALA A 66 3.39 5.59 -11.51
C ALA A 66 2.53 5.22 -10.29
N VAL A 67 3.17 4.70 -9.23
CA VAL A 67 2.51 4.40 -7.96
C VAL A 67 2.04 5.68 -7.27
N VAL A 68 2.86 6.74 -7.26
CA VAL A 68 2.46 8.05 -6.70
C VAL A 68 1.19 8.56 -7.38
N LYS A 69 1.13 8.51 -8.72
CA LYS A 69 -0.05 8.92 -9.49
C LYS A 69 -1.27 8.07 -9.13
N LEU A 70 -1.11 6.76 -9.01
CA LEU A 70 -2.21 5.86 -8.61
C LEU A 70 -2.73 6.18 -7.21
N LEU A 71 -1.84 6.27 -6.21
CA LEU A 71 -2.24 6.51 -4.83
C LEU A 71 -2.89 7.89 -4.66
N ARG A 72 -2.46 8.92 -5.40
CA ARG A 72 -3.11 10.24 -5.41
C ARG A 72 -4.48 10.26 -6.11
N SER A 73 -4.79 9.26 -6.92
CA SER A 73 -6.10 9.16 -7.60
C SER A 73 -7.20 8.57 -6.72
N VAL A 74 -6.83 7.99 -5.57
CA VAL A 74 -7.76 7.45 -4.58
C VAL A 74 -8.29 8.60 -3.73
N LYS A 75 -9.62 8.68 -3.57
CA LYS A 75 -10.31 9.69 -2.75
C LYS A 75 -10.36 9.30 -1.28
#